data_AF-A0A6P3J1L5-F1
#
_entry.id   AF-A0A6P3J1L5-F1
#
_cell.length_a   1.000
_cell.length_b   1.000
_cell.length_c   1.000
_cell.angle_alpha   90.00
_cell.angle_beta   90.00
_cell.angle_gamma   90.00
#
_symmetry.space_group_name_H-M   'P 1'
#
loop_
_entity.id
_entity.type
_entity.pdbx_description
1 polymer ?
#
loop_
_entity_poly.entity_id
_entity_poly.type
_entity_poly.pdbx_seq_one_letter_code
_entity_poly.pdbx_strand_id
1 'polypeptide(L)'
;MARDPNHLPRACRPPAIPVRVAEAALEISRTAIEEQLKICGHKKDADVFELFLSQKELTEVIDLSRFKKLKYLWLHHNKLHGITFLTRNYCLAELYLNNNAIFDIEGLHYLPSLHILLLHHNELINLDATVKELKGMLNLKTLTLYQNPLCQYNLYRLYIIYHLPGVELLDRNQVTEKERRSMITLFNHKKAHIVQSIAFRGKVDASWDPRSPFKQKPAQRVPSDFAFANNVDKTMFDDPEDAVFVRSMKRSAMAITSLNWDTVPTREEKYLEEKDTGPAQMLTITLR
;
A
#
# COMPACT_ATOMS: atom_id res chain seq x y z
N MET A 1 14.59 -51.69 -12.19
CA MET A 1 13.53 -50.89 -12.85
C MET A 1 13.46 -49.54 -12.15
N ALA A 2 14.04 -48.52 -12.79
CA ALA A 2 14.16 -47.16 -12.28
C ALA A 2 12.82 -46.43 -12.36
N ARG A 3 12.52 -45.56 -11.39
CA ARG A 3 11.46 -44.54 -11.47
C ARG A 3 12.12 -43.17 -11.35
N ASP A 4 12.14 -42.42 -12.44
CA ASP A 4 12.64 -41.05 -12.49
C ASP A 4 11.74 -40.09 -11.69
N PRO A 5 12.31 -39.13 -10.93
CA PRO A 5 11.55 -38.21 -10.07
C PRO A 5 11.15 -36.88 -10.75
N ASN A 6 11.24 -36.76 -12.09
CA ASN A 6 10.97 -35.50 -12.80
C ASN A 6 9.64 -35.50 -13.56
N HIS A 7 8.53 -35.40 -12.84
CA HIS A 7 7.23 -35.07 -13.43
C HIS A 7 6.57 -33.90 -12.69
N LEU A 8 6.90 -32.69 -13.11
CA LEU A 8 6.11 -31.48 -12.84
C LEU A 8 4.97 -31.41 -13.86
N PRO A 9 3.74 -31.02 -13.46
CA PRO A 9 2.63 -30.86 -14.40
C PRO A 9 2.91 -29.69 -15.34
N ARG A 10 2.68 -29.91 -16.64
CA ARG A 10 2.77 -28.89 -17.70
C ARG A 10 1.86 -27.71 -17.34
N ALA A 11 2.44 -26.59 -16.94
CA ALA A 11 1.75 -25.31 -16.89
C ALA A 11 1.20 -25.00 -18.29
N CYS A 12 -0.08 -24.64 -18.34
CA CYS A 12 -0.76 -24.16 -19.54
C CYS A 12 -0.03 -22.93 -20.08
N ARG A 13 0.85 -23.12 -21.07
CA ARG A 13 1.32 -22.01 -21.91
C ARG A 13 0.14 -21.55 -22.77
N PRO A 14 -0.14 -20.24 -22.86
CA PRO A 14 -1.15 -19.75 -23.80
C PRO A 14 -0.76 -20.14 -25.23
N PRO A 15 -1.74 -20.35 -26.13
CA PRO A 15 -1.46 -20.73 -27.51
C PRO A 15 -0.62 -19.65 -28.18
N ALA A 16 0.49 -20.05 -28.81
CA ALA A 16 1.32 -19.16 -29.59
C ALA A 16 0.52 -18.65 -30.79
N ILE A 17 0.19 -17.35 -30.78
CA ILE A 17 -0.49 -16.68 -31.89
C ILE A 17 0.43 -16.81 -33.13
N PRO A 18 -0.08 -17.21 -34.30
CA PRO A 18 0.73 -17.28 -35.52
C PRO A 18 1.30 -15.88 -35.81
N VAL A 19 2.60 -15.78 -36.08
CA VAL A 19 3.33 -14.49 -36.25
C VAL A 19 2.62 -13.51 -37.21
N ARG A 20 1.98 -14.03 -38.27
CA ARG A 20 1.23 -13.22 -39.25
C ARG A 20 -0.03 -12.54 -38.67
N VAL A 21 -0.64 -13.11 -37.64
CA VAL A 21 -1.81 -12.55 -36.95
C VAL A 21 -1.38 -11.41 -36.01
N ALA A 22 -0.23 -11.56 -35.35
CA ALA A 22 0.34 -10.51 -34.50
C ALA A 22 0.76 -9.27 -35.32
N GLU A 23 1.39 -9.47 -36.48
CA GLU A 23 1.75 -8.36 -37.39
C GLU A 23 0.51 -7.59 -37.89
N ALA A 24 -0.57 -8.29 -38.24
CA ALA A 24 -1.81 -7.65 -38.65
C ALA A 24 -2.47 -6.87 -37.50
N ALA A 25 -2.44 -7.39 -36.28
CA ALA A 25 -2.95 -6.71 -35.09
C ALA A 25 -2.17 -5.42 -34.78
N LEU A 26 -0.84 -5.47 -34.90
CA LEU A 26 0.01 -4.29 -34.74
C LEU A 26 -0.28 -3.23 -35.80
N GLU A 27 -0.53 -3.62 -37.05
CA GLU A 27 -0.89 -2.67 -38.10
C GLU A 27 -2.25 -2.00 -37.84
N ILE A 28 -3.25 -2.73 -37.33
CA ILE A 28 -4.53 -2.15 -36.89
C ILE A 28 -4.30 -1.13 -35.77
N SER A 29 -3.41 -1.43 -34.82
CA SER A 29 -3.08 -0.47 -33.77
C SER A 29 -2.36 0.77 -34.33
N ARG A 30 -1.53 0.59 -35.36
CA ARG A 30 -0.81 1.69 -36.05
C ARG A 30 -1.79 2.64 -36.71
N THR A 31 -2.68 2.10 -37.52
CA THR A 31 -3.68 2.87 -38.26
C THR A 31 -4.62 3.58 -37.31
N ALA A 32 -5.07 2.93 -36.24
CA ALA A 32 -5.90 3.56 -35.20
C ALA A 32 -5.20 4.76 -34.52
N ILE A 33 -3.90 4.64 -34.22
CA ILE A 33 -3.12 5.75 -33.66
C ILE A 33 -2.99 6.89 -34.68
N GLU A 34 -2.65 6.58 -35.93
CA GLU A 34 -2.50 7.60 -36.98
C GLU A 34 -3.81 8.31 -37.31
N GLU A 35 -4.94 7.60 -37.33
CA GLU A 35 -6.28 8.17 -37.43
C GLU A 35 -6.56 9.13 -36.27
N GLN A 36 -6.27 8.71 -35.04
CA GLN A 36 -6.51 9.54 -33.87
C GLN A 36 -5.63 10.79 -33.86
N LEU A 37 -4.36 10.68 -34.28
CA LEU A 37 -3.46 11.82 -34.39
C LEU A 37 -3.93 12.82 -35.46
N LYS A 38 -4.51 12.33 -36.57
CA LYS A 38 -5.14 13.18 -37.60
C LYS A 38 -6.36 13.92 -37.05
N ILE A 39 -7.21 13.23 -36.28
CA ILE A 39 -8.40 13.84 -35.66
C ILE A 39 -7.99 14.91 -34.64
N CYS A 40 -6.98 14.64 -33.82
CA CYS A 40 -6.50 15.59 -32.80
C CYS A 40 -5.66 16.74 -33.37
N GLY A 41 -5.25 16.67 -34.64
CA GLY A 41 -4.49 17.72 -35.32
C GLY A 41 -3.06 17.91 -34.79
N HIS A 42 -2.49 16.91 -34.13
CA HIS A 42 -1.13 17.00 -33.59
C HIS A 42 -0.09 16.97 -34.71
N LYS A 43 0.75 18.01 -34.80
CA LYS A 43 1.81 18.12 -35.81
C LYS A 43 3.10 17.39 -35.42
N LYS A 44 3.29 17.09 -34.14
CA LYS A 44 4.48 16.43 -33.58
C LYS A 44 4.06 15.43 -32.51
N ASP A 45 4.66 14.25 -32.54
CA ASP A 45 4.46 13.19 -31.53
C ASP A 45 4.83 13.66 -30.11
N ALA A 46 5.74 14.64 -29.99
CA ALA A 46 6.18 15.19 -28.72
C ALA A 46 5.12 16.04 -27.99
N ASP A 47 4.07 16.47 -28.68
CA ASP A 47 3.01 17.34 -28.14
C ASP A 47 1.69 16.60 -27.88
N VAL A 48 1.69 15.27 -28.03
CA VAL A 48 0.53 14.42 -27.75
C VAL A 48 0.42 14.21 -26.24
N PHE A 49 -0.64 14.76 -25.65
CA PHE A 49 -0.95 14.64 -24.22
C PHE A 49 -2.03 13.58 -23.95
N GLU A 50 -2.88 13.32 -24.94
CA GLU A 50 -4.11 12.55 -24.82
C GLU A 50 -4.22 11.60 -26.01
N LEU A 51 -4.54 10.34 -25.77
CA LEU A 51 -4.70 9.35 -26.83
C LEU A 51 -5.93 8.46 -26.58
N PHE A 52 -6.91 8.58 -27.48
CA PHE A 52 -8.15 7.82 -27.44
C PHE A 52 -8.09 6.64 -28.42
N LEU A 53 -8.08 5.42 -27.88
CA LEU A 53 -7.99 4.17 -28.65
C LEU A 53 -9.03 3.15 -28.16
N SER A 54 -10.13 3.63 -27.60
CA SER A 54 -11.22 2.77 -27.11
C SER A 54 -12.06 2.18 -28.24
N GLN A 55 -12.60 0.96 -28.03
CA GLN A 55 -13.54 0.31 -28.96
C GLN A 55 -12.97 0.05 -30.36
N LYS A 56 -11.69 -0.30 -30.44
CA LYS A 56 -10.97 -0.59 -31.69
C LYS A 56 -10.63 -2.08 -31.86
N GLU A 57 -11.14 -2.92 -30.96
CA GLU A 57 -10.88 -4.36 -30.89
C GLU A 57 -9.39 -4.73 -30.90
N LEU A 58 -8.54 -3.86 -30.34
CA LEU A 58 -7.09 -4.05 -30.35
C LEU A 58 -6.72 -5.27 -29.49
N THR A 59 -5.94 -6.19 -30.06
CA THR A 59 -5.34 -7.31 -29.33
C THR A 59 -3.94 -6.98 -28.83
N GLU A 60 -3.21 -6.15 -29.60
CA GLU A 60 -1.88 -5.64 -29.27
C GLU A 60 -1.80 -4.15 -29.61
N VAL A 61 -0.88 -3.44 -28.95
CA VAL A 61 -0.61 -2.02 -29.21
C VAL A 61 0.88 -1.86 -29.51
N ILE A 62 1.21 -1.08 -30.54
CA ILE A 62 2.59 -0.69 -30.81
C ILE A 62 3.16 0.10 -29.63
N ASP A 63 4.46 -0.08 -29.37
CA ASP A 63 5.18 0.65 -28.33
C ASP A 63 4.95 2.18 -28.43
N LEU A 64 4.40 2.75 -27.36
CA LEU A 64 4.02 4.15 -27.27
C LEU A 64 5.17 5.03 -26.75
N SER A 65 6.40 4.50 -26.73
CA SER A 65 7.60 5.20 -26.25
C SER A 65 7.92 6.51 -26.98
N ARG A 66 7.37 6.72 -28.19
CA ARG A 66 7.44 8.00 -28.92
C ARG A 66 6.71 9.16 -28.22
N PHE A 67 5.65 8.88 -27.46
CA PHE A 67 4.79 9.89 -26.83
C PHE A 67 5.25 10.22 -25.40
N LYS A 68 6.35 10.96 -25.28
CA LYS A 68 6.99 11.23 -23.97
C LYS A 68 6.16 12.11 -23.02
N LYS A 69 5.26 12.95 -23.56
CA LYS A 69 4.39 13.85 -22.78
C LYS A 69 2.97 13.31 -22.59
N LEU A 70 2.71 12.06 -22.98
CA LEU A 70 1.39 11.44 -22.83
C LEU A 70 1.00 11.41 -21.35
N LYS A 71 -0.18 11.96 -21.04
CA LYS A 71 -0.77 12.02 -19.69
C LYS A 71 -1.99 11.14 -19.55
N TYR A 72 -2.82 11.07 -20.59
CA TYR A 72 -4.09 10.33 -20.57
C TYR A 72 -4.15 9.32 -21.72
N LEU A 73 -4.43 8.07 -21.37
CA LEU A 73 -4.53 6.98 -22.34
C LEU A 73 -5.81 6.18 -22.13
N TRP A 74 -6.70 6.22 -23.13
CA TRP A 74 -7.95 5.47 -23.14
C TRP A 74 -7.83 4.24 -24.05
N LEU A 75 -7.83 3.06 -23.44
CA LEU A 75 -7.75 1.76 -24.12
C LEU A 75 -8.89 0.83 -23.69
N HIS A 76 -9.97 1.38 -23.16
CA HIS A 76 -11.10 0.59 -22.68
C HIS A 76 -11.91 -0.04 -23.83
N HIS A 77 -12.55 -1.18 -23.55
CA HIS A 77 -13.29 -1.96 -24.55
C HIS A 77 -12.43 -2.39 -25.75
N ASN A 78 -11.29 -3.02 -25.47
CA ASN A 78 -10.46 -3.69 -26.48
C ASN A 78 -10.29 -5.17 -26.07
N LYS A 79 -9.38 -5.89 -26.73
CA LYS A 79 -9.09 -7.31 -26.49
C LYS A 79 -7.63 -7.50 -26.07
N LEU A 80 -7.08 -6.54 -25.32
CA LEU A 80 -5.68 -6.54 -24.92
C LEU A 80 -5.40 -7.65 -23.90
N HIS A 81 -4.25 -8.30 -24.05
CA HIS A 81 -3.81 -9.39 -23.17
C HIS A 81 -2.73 -8.97 -22.15
N GLY A 82 -1.99 -7.91 -22.43
CA GLY A 82 -0.89 -7.41 -21.58
C GLY A 82 -0.55 -5.94 -21.86
N ILE A 83 0.39 -5.39 -21.09
CA ILE A 83 0.73 -3.93 -21.06
C ILE A 83 2.20 -3.67 -21.43
N THR A 84 2.73 -4.40 -22.42
CA THR A 84 4.16 -4.31 -22.80
C THR A 84 4.53 -3.05 -23.60
N PHE A 85 3.58 -2.19 -23.93
CA PHE A 85 3.73 -1.03 -24.83
C PHE A 85 4.02 0.31 -24.13
N LEU A 86 4.25 0.33 -22.81
CA LEU A 86 4.40 1.54 -21.99
C LEU A 86 5.80 1.74 -21.40
N THR A 87 6.86 1.47 -22.17
CA THR A 87 8.24 1.40 -21.66
C THR A 87 8.88 2.75 -21.27
N ARG A 88 8.37 3.89 -21.79
CA ARG A 88 9.00 5.23 -21.61
C ARG A 88 8.00 6.37 -21.38
N ASN A 89 6.79 6.06 -20.92
CA ASN A 89 5.72 7.05 -20.73
C ASN A 89 5.69 7.56 -19.27
N TYR A 90 6.80 8.16 -18.82
CA TYR A 90 6.97 8.58 -17.42
C TYR A 90 5.97 9.64 -16.94
N CYS A 91 5.36 10.39 -17.86
CA CYS A 91 4.38 11.44 -17.58
C CYS A 91 2.93 10.94 -17.52
N LEU A 92 2.69 9.63 -17.77
CA LEU A 92 1.34 9.09 -17.81
C LEU A 92 0.70 9.19 -16.42
N ALA A 93 -0.43 9.88 -16.35
CA ALA A 93 -1.17 10.16 -15.12
C ALA A 93 -2.42 9.28 -15.01
N GLU A 94 -3.09 9.01 -16.13
CA GLU A 94 -4.33 8.24 -16.15
C GLU A 94 -4.30 7.17 -17.25
N LEU A 95 -4.61 5.94 -16.85
CA LEU A 95 -4.63 4.77 -17.71
C LEU A 95 -5.94 4.01 -17.57
N TYR A 96 -6.72 3.98 -18.66
CA TYR A 96 -8.01 3.31 -18.72
C TYR A 96 -7.89 2.03 -19.53
N LEU A 97 -7.88 0.88 -18.85
CA LEU A 97 -7.71 -0.45 -19.44
C LEU A 97 -8.90 -1.38 -19.11
N ASN A 98 -10.03 -0.82 -18.73
CA ASN A 98 -11.21 -1.60 -18.37
C ASN A 98 -11.86 -2.28 -19.58
N ASN A 99 -12.54 -3.40 -19.35
CA ASN A 99 -13.17 -4.21 -20.40
C ASN A 99 -12.15 -4.66 -21.45
N ASN A 100 -11.10 -5.36 -21.00
CA ASN A 100 -10.09 -6.01 -21.82
C ASN A 100 -9.94 -7.48 -21.36
N ALA A 101 -8.96 -8.21 -21.93
CA ALA A 101 -8.64 -9.59 -21.56
C ALA A 101 -7.24 -9.68 -20.93
N ILE A 102 -6.88 -8.70 -20.10
CA ILE A 102 -5.52 -8.58 -19.55
C ILE A 102 -5.34 -9.60 -18.43
N PHE A 103 -4.38 -10.49 -18.59
CA PHE A 103 -4.01 -11.48 -17.57
C PHE A 103 -2.69 -11.16 -16.87
N ASP A 104 -1.87 -10.30 -17.45
CA ASP A 104 -0.59 -9.85 -16.90
C ASP A 104 -0.43 -8.34 -17.03
N ILE A 105 0.09 -7.72 -15.97
CA ILE A 105 0.33 -6.26 -15.87
C ILE A 105 1.82 -5.94 -15.75
N GLU A 106 2.69 -6.86 -16.14
CA GLU A 106 4.14 -6.64 -16.21
C GLU A 106 4.47 -5.36 -17.00
N GLY A 107 5.33 -4.53 -16.42
CA GLY A 107 5.80 -3.28 -17.02
C GLY A 107 5.09 -2.01 -16.54
N LEU A 108 4.04 -2.11 -15.71
CA LEU A 108 3.44 -0.92 -15.09
C LEU A 108 4.39 -0.19 -14.12
N HIS A 109 5.39 -0.90 -13.58
CA HIS A 109 6.39 -0.32 -12.67
C HIS A 109 7.23 0.81 -13.30
N TYR A 110 7.24 0.95 -14.64
CA TYR A 110 7.90 2.05 -15.36
C TYR A 110 7.14 3.39 -15.31
N LEU A 111 5.95 3.45 -14.71
CA LEU A 111 5.05 4.60 -14.72
C LEU A 111 4.97 5.28 -13.34
N PRO A 112 5.98 6.07 -12.93
CA PRO A 112 6.03 6.66 -11.59
C PRO A 112 4.96 7.74 -11.35
N SER A 113 4.44 8.35 -12.41
CA SER A 113 3.48 9.47 -12.32
C SER A 113 2.01 9.02 -12.41
N LEU A 114 1.73 7.72 -12.42
CA LEU A 114 0.37 7.23 -12.59
C LEU A 114 -0.45 7.45 -11.32
N HIS A 115 -1.60 8.12 -11.47
CA HIS A 115 -2.53 8.43 -10.39
C HIS A 115 -3.80 7.60 -10.45
N ILE A 116 -4.28 7.32 -11.67
CA ILE A 116 -5.53 6.59 -11.91
C ILE A 116 -5.25 5.39 -12.82
N LEU A 117 -5.61 4.20 -12.34
CA LEU A 117 -5.52 2.95 -13.09
C LEU A 117 -6.83 2.18 -13.01
N LEU A 118 -7.52 2.07 -14.14
CA LEU A 118 -8.76 1.29 -14.24
C LEU A 118 -8.50 -0.05 -14.94
N LEU A 119 -8.56 -1.14 -14.18
CA LEU A 119 -8.35 -2.52 -14.65
C LEU A 119 -9.56 -3.44 -14.40
N HIS A 120 -10.74 -2.88 -14.12
CA HIS A 120 -11.93 -3.70 -13.91
C HIS A 120 -12.38 -4.41 -15.19
N HIS A 121 -13.08 -5.54 -15.05
CA HIS A 121 -13.43 -6.42 -16.17
C HIS A 121 -12.19 -6.81 -17.00
N ASN A 122 -11.27 -7.55 -16.37
CA ASN A 122 -10.09 -8.16 -16.99
C ASN A 122 -9.91 -9.59 -16.47
N GLU A 123 -8.82 -10.27 -16.86
CA GLU A 123 -8.55 -11.67 -16.56
C GLU A 123 -7.38 -11.84 -15.58
N LEU A 124 -7.17 -10.89 -14.67
CA LEU A 124 -6.07 -10.97 -13.70
C LEU A 124 -6.35 -12.07 -12.65
N ILE A 125 -5.49 -13.08 -12.60
CA ILE A 125 -5.62 -14.23 -11.69
C ILE A 125 -4.72 -14.08 -10.47
N ASN A 126 -3.46 -13.67 -10.66
CA ASN A 126 -2.45 -13.73 -9.60
C ASN A 126 -2.38 -12.42 -8.81
N LEU A 127 -2.91 -12.45 -7.59
CA LEU A 127 -2.89 -11.32 -6.65
C LEU A 127 -1.46 -10.84 -6.32
N ASP A 128 -0.55 -11.77 -6.02
CA ASP A 128 0.83 -11.45 -5.63
C ASP A 128 1.63 -10.83 -6.76
N ALA A 129 1.47 -11.36 -7.98
CA ALA A 129 2.11 -10.81 -9.18
C ALA A 129 1.62 -9.38 -9.44
N THR A 130 0.30 -9.18 -9.34
CA THR A 130 -0.33 -7.86 -9.52
C THR A 130 0.21 -6.86 -8.51
N VAL A 131 0.27 -7.23 -7.23
CA VAL A 131 0.79 -6.37 -6.17
C VAL A 131 2.26 -6.04 -6.35
N LYS A 132 3.07 -7.01 -6.80
CA LYS A 132 4.51 -6.81 -7.02
C LYS A 132 4.76 -5.69 -8.03
N GLU A 133 4.01 -5.66 -9.13
CA GLU A 133 4.12 -4.62 -10.17
C GLU A 133 3.64 -3.25 -9.65
N LEU A 134 2.56 -3.22 -8.87
CA LEU A 134 1.97 -1.98 -8.37
C LEU A 134 2.71 -1.36 -7.16
N LYS A 135 3.46 -2.16 -6.38
CA LYS A 135 4.10 -1.72 -5.13
C LYS A 135 5.07 -0.54 -5.31
N GLY A 136 5.66 -0.38 -6.50
CA GLY A 136 6.57 0.72 -6.81
C GLY A 136 5.89 2.05 -7.12
N MET A 137 4.57 2.08 -7.32
CA MET A 137 3.83 3.25 -7.77
C MET A 137 3.36 4.10 -6.60
N LEU A 138 4.20 5.06 -6.20
CA LEU A 138 3.94 5.90 -5.02
C LEU A 138 2.79 6.92 -5.21
N ASN A 139 2.51 7.31 -6.46
CA ASN A 139 1.51 8.32 -6.78
C ASN A 139 0.12 7.74 -7.11
N LEU A 140 -0.03 6.42 -7.08
CA LEU A 140 -1.28 5.76 -7.43
C LEU A 140 -2.33 5.98 -6.36
N LYS A 141 -3.40 6.71 -6.70
CA LYS A 141 -4.49 7.06 -5.79
C LYS A 141 -5.76 6.27 -6.07
N THR A 142 -6.08 6.06 -7.34
CA THR A 142 -7.32 5.38 -7.75
C THR A 142 -7.00 4.10 -8.49
N LEU A 143 -7.51 2.98 -7.96
CA LEU A 143 -7.33 1.65 -8.53
C LEU A 143 -8.67 0.92 -8.58
N THR A 144 -9.01 0.34 -9.73
CA THR A 144 -10.16 -0.57 -9.83
C THR A 144 -9.72 -1.92 -10.38
N LEU A 145 -10.01 -2.99 -9.63
CA LEU A 145 -9.72 -4.38 -9.96
C LEU A 145 -10.96 -5.27 -9.94
N TYR A 146 -12.14 -4.75 -9.57
CA TYR A 146 -13.37 -5.53 -9.53
C TYR A 146 -13.66 -6.25 -10.85
N GLN A 147 -14.36 -7.39 -10.78
CA GLN A 147 -14.61 -8.29 -11.92
C GLN A 147 -13.32 -8.77 -12.60
N ASN A 148 -12.31 -9.08 -11.78
CA ASN A 148 -11.18 -9.93 -12.14
C ASN A 148 -11.24 -11.23 -11.32
N PRO A 149 -10.71 -12.36 -11.83
CA PRO A 149 -10.62 -13.61 -11.07
C PRO A 149 -9.96 -13.47 -9.68
N LEU A 150 -8.95 -12.60 -9.54
CA LEU A 150 -8.29 -12.33 -8.25
C LEU A 150 -9.23 -11.77 -7.16
N CYS A 151 -10.39 -11.21 -7.53
CA CYS A 151 -11.35 -10.73 -6.53
C CYS A 151 -12.01 -11.87 -5.74
N GLN A 152 -11.86 -13.12 -6.18
CA GLN A 152 -12.37 -14.30 -5.48
C GLN A 152 -11.54 -14.65 -4.24
N TYR A 153 -10.32 -14.11 -4.11
CA TYR A 153 -9.50 -14.36 -2.92
C TYR A 153 -10.11 -13.73 -1.67
N ASN A 154 -10.17 -14.52 -0.61
CA ASN A 154 -10.54 -14.01 0.71
C ASN A 154 -9.59 -12.88 1.11
N LEU A 155 -10.16 -11.77 1.58
CA LEU A 155 -9.40 -10.59 2.02
C LEU A 155 -8.59 -9.92 0.89
N TYR A 156 -8.95 -10.10 -0.40
CA TYR A 156 -8.24 -9.44 -1.51
C TYR A 156 -8.11 -7.92 -1.30
N ARG A 157 -9.22 -7.26 -0.94
CA ARG A 157 -9.28 -5.81 -0.75
C ARG A 157 -8.29 -5.35 0.32
N LEU A 158 -8.29 -6.09 1.42
CA LEU A 158 -7.47 -5.89 2.59
C LEU A 158 -5.97 -6.09 2.26
N TYR A 159 -5.65 -7.13 1.50
CA TYR A 159 -4.29 -7.38 1.02
C TYR A 159 -3.77 -6.26 0.10
N ILE A 160 -4.59 -5.79 -0.84
CA ILE A 160 -4.24 -4.67 -1.73
C ILE A 160 -3.96 -3.40 -0.90
N ILE A 161 -4.83 -3.06 0.05
CA ILE A 161 -4.66 -1.89 0.94
C ILE A 161 -3.37 -1.99 1.76
N TYR A 162 -3.01 -3.18 2.23
CA TYR A 162 -1.79 -3.41 3.01
C TYR A 162 -0.52 -3.15 2.18
N HIS A 163 -0.48 -3.63 0.93
CA HIS A 163 0.69 -3.49 0.07
C HIS A 163 0.76 -2.17 -0.69
N LEU A 164 -0.38 -1.51 -0.92
CA LEU A 164 -0.49 -0.24 -1.64
C LEU A 164 -1.09 0.85 -0.73
N PRO A 165 -0.33 1.35 0.26
CA PRO A 165 -0.86 2.32 1.21
C PRO A 165 -1.24 3.67 0.58
N GLY A 166 -0.69 4.01 -0.60
CA GLY A 166 -1.01 5.26 -1.32
C GLY A 166 -2.38 5.30 -1.99
N VAL A 167 -3.04 4.14 -2.18
CA VAL A 167 -4.35 4.06 -2.84
C VAL A 167 -5.43 4.63 -1.93
N GLU A 168 -6.11 5.68 -2.37
CA GLU A 168 -7.21 6.36 -1.67
C GLU A 168 -8.58 5.77 -2.07
N LEU A 169 -8.75 5.38 -3.34
CA LEU A 169 -9.97 4.82 -3.89
C LEU A 169 -9.71 3.44 -4.49
N LEU A 170 -10.34 2.41 -3.93
CA LEU A 170 -10.23 1.02 -4.40
C LEU A 170 -11.62 0.47 -4.73
N ASP A 171 -11.83 0.02 -5.97
CA ASP A 171 -13.09 -0.58 -6.45
C ASP A 171 -14.33 0.30 -6.20
N ARG A 172 -14.19 1.60 -6.50
CA ARG A 172 -15.21 2.64 -6.29
C ARG A 172 -15.54 2.95 -4.82
N ASN A 173 -14.86 2.29 -3.88
CA ASN A 173 -15.01 2.52 -2.44
C ASN A 173 -13.77 3.21 -1.88
N GLN A 174 -13.98 4.28 -1.11
CA GLN A 174 -12.88 4.97 -0.43
C GLN A 174 -12.24 4.05 0.59
N VAL A 175 -10.91 4.03 0.62
CA VAL A 175 -10.15 3.26 1.62
C VAL A 175 -10.23 4.00 2.95
N THR A 176 -10.84 3.37 3.94
CA THR A 176 -11.03 3.95 5.27
C THR A 176 -9.80 3.71 6.14
N GLU A 177 -9.55 4.60 7.09
CA GLU A 177 -8.49 4.39 8.09
C GLU A 177 -8.74 3.16 8.96
N LYS A 178 -10.01 2.78 9.16
CA LYS A 178 -10.36 1.55 9.87
C LYS A 178 -9.79 0.32 9.16
N GLU A 179 -10.02 0.19 7.86
CA GLU A 179 -9.46 -0.89 7.05
C GLU A 179 -7.92 -0.92 7.18
N ARG A 180 -7.26 0.25 7.03
CA ARG A 180 -5.80 0.35 7.14
C ARG A 180 -5.27 -0.13 8.50
N ARG A 181 -6.00 0.14 9.59
CA ARG A 181 -5.62 -0.25 10.95
C ARG A 181 -5.79 -1.74 11.16
N SER A 182 -6.92 -2.29 10.73
CA SER A 182 -7.17 -3.74 10.80
C SER A 182 -6.15 -4.53 9.98
N MET A 183 -5.56 -3.94 8.93
CA MET A 183 -4.47 -4.61 8.17
C MET A 183 -3.18 -4.75 8.96
N ILE A 184 -2.85 -3.76 9.80
CA ILE A 184 -1.65 -3.83 10.63
C ILE A 184 -1.80 -4.96 11.64
N THR A 185 -2.98 -5.10 12.26
CA THR A 185 -3.25 -6.18 13.22
C THR A 185 -3.25 -7.56 12.56
N LEU A 186 -3.79 -7.66 11.34
CA LEU A 186 -3.91 -8.91 10.60
C LEU A 186 -2.61 -9.39 9.95
N PHE A 187 -1.89 -8.51 9.22
CA PHE A 187 -0.74 -8.89 8.39
C PHE A 187 0.62 -8.57 9.03
N ASN A 188 0.68 -7.67 10.02
CA ASN A 188 1.94 -7.27 10.64
C ASN A 188 1.85 -7.25 12.17
N HIS A 189 1.84 -8.46 12.74
CA HIS A 189 1.83 -8.69 14.17
C HIS A 189 2.91 -7.91 14.94
N LYS A 190 4.13 -7.77 14.39
CA LYS A 190 5.21 -6.98 15.04
C LYS A 190 4.84 -5.51 15.12
N LYS A 191 4.39 -4.92 14.02
CA LYS A 191 3.95 -3.51 13.98
C LYS A 191 2.74 -3.29 14.87
N ALA A 192 1.80 -4.23 14.92
CA ALA A 192 0.66 -4.19 15.83
C ALA A 192 1.10 -4.21 17.30
N HIS A 193 2.02 -5.10 17.68
CA HIS A 193 2.56 -5.19 19.03
C HIS A 193 3.29 -3.90 19.47
N ILE A 194 4.06 -3.30 18.57
CA ILE A 194 4.72 -2.00 18.82
C ILE A 194 3.67 -0.93 19.10
N VAL A 195 2.66 -0.81 18.24
CA VAL A 195 1.58 0.17 18.40
C VAL A 195 0.84 -0.01 19.72
N GLN A 196 0.52 -1.26 20.09
CA GLN A 196 -0.09 -1.58 21.39
C GLN A 196 0.82 -1.22 22.57
N SER A 197 2.10 -1.59 22.50
CA SER A 197 3.09 -1.28 23.56
C SER A 197 3.17 0.23 23.81
N ILE A 198 3.25 1.03 22.74
CA ILE A 198 3.25 2.50 22.82
C ILE A 198 1.94 3.00 23.45
N ALA A 199 0.79 2.50 22.98
CA ALA A 199 -0.52 2.90 23.49
C ALA A 199 -0.66 2.67 25.00
N PHE A 200 -0.02 1.65 25.56
CA PHE A 200 -0.09 1.28 26.97
C PHE A 200 1.13 1.68 27.81
N ARG A 201 2.04 2.53 27.30
CA ARG A 201 3.30 2.93 27.98
C ARG A 201 4.22 1.73 28.31
N GLY A 202 4.11 0.65 27.56
CA GLY A 202 5.06 -0.46 27.63
C GLY A 202 6.34 -0.13 26.88
N LYS A 203 7.49 -0.56 27.40
CA LYS A 203 8.71 -0.64 26.58
C LYS A 203 8.47 -1.66 25.47
N VAL A 204 8.81 -1.32 24.23
CA VAL A 204 8.73 -2.25 23.11
C VAL A 204 9.74 -3.36 23.36
N ASP A 205 9.25 -4.58 23.65
CA ASP A 205 10.11 -5.74 23.79
C ASP A 205 10.56 -6.22 22.39
N ALA A 206 11.85 -6.05 22.09
CA ALA A 206 12.44 -6.49 20.82
C ALA A 206 12.46 -8.02 20.67
N SER A 207 12.28 -8.77 21.77
CA SER A 207 12.22 -10.24 21.80
C SER A 207 10.81 -10.81 21.58
N TRP A 208 9.83 -9.97 21.29
CA TRP A 208 8.44 -10.40 21.08
C TRP A 208 8.29 -11.30 19.85
N ASP A 209 7.83 -12.54 20.08
CA ASP A 209 7.47 -13.51 19.05
C ASP A 209 5.99 -13.94 19.23
N PRO A 210 5.11 -13.69 18.23
CA PRO A 210 3.70 -14.08 18.30
C PRO A 210 3.50 -15.60 18.34
N ARG A 211 4.51 -16.40 17.98
CA ARG A 211 4.47 -17.86 18.05
C ARG A 211 5.03 -18.42 19.36
N SER A 212 5.54 -17.57 20.24
CA SER A 212 6.00 -18.01 21.56
C SER A 212 4.81 -18.47 22.41
N PRO A 213 4.96 -19.55 23.22
CA PRO A 213 3.91 -19.96 24.13
C PRO A 213 3.55 -18.82 25.08
N PHE A 214 2.26 -18.52 25.22
CA PHE A 214 1.75 -17.56 26.20
C PHE A 214 2.19 -17.99 27.61
N LYS A 215 3.20 -17.34 28.16
CA LYS A 215 3.56 -17.47 29.58
C LYS A 215 2.59 -16.62 30.39
N GLN A 216 1.47 -17.20 30.81
CA GLN A 216 0.64 -16.58 31.83
C GLN A 216 1.48 -16.46 33.11
N LYS A 217 1.80 -15.22 33.51
CA LYS A 217 2.32 -15.01 34.87
C LYS A 217 1.19 -15.40 35.83
N PRO A 218 1.46 -16.19 36.88
CA PRO A 218 0.44 -16.53 37.86
C PRO A 218 -0.16 -15.25 38.42
N ALA A 219 -1.49 -15.16 38.41
CA ALA A 219 -2.20 -14.01 38.97
C ALA A 219 -1.83 -13.87 40.45
N GLN A 220 -1.18 -12.78 40.82
CA GLN A 220 -1.02 -12.45 42.24
C GLN A 220 -2.42 -12.16 42.81
N ARG A 221 -2.70 -12.68 44.01
CA ARG A 221 -3.92 -12.34 44.75
C ARG A 221 -4.02 -10.83 44.83
N VAL A 222 -5.08 -10.29 44.25
CA VAL A 222 -5.45 -8.88 44.44
C VAL A 222 -5.66 -8.64 45.94
N PRO A 223 -5.04 -7.59 46.53
CA PRO A 223 -5.29 -7.22 47.92
C PRO A 223 -6.79 -7.04 48.21
N SER A 224 -7.22 -7.32 49.44
CA SER A 224 -8.63 -7.17 49.87
C SER A 224 -9.19 -5.77 49.65
N ASP A 225 -8.31 -4.77 49.66
CA ASP A 225 -8.66 -3.35 49.59
C ASP A 225 -8.50 -2.79 48.17
N PHE A 226 -8.35 -3.67 47.17
CA PHE A 226 -8.25 -3.28 45.77
C PHE A 226 -9.62 -2.83 45.25
N ALA A 227 -10.02 -1.61 45.60
CA ALA A 227 -11.14 -0.94 44.96
C ALA A 227 -10.82 -0.82 43.46
N PHE A 228 -11.67 -1.40 42.61
CA PHE A 228 -11.63 -1.14 41.18
C PHE A 228 -11.77 0.36 40.99
N ALA A 229 -10.66 1.05 40.74
CA ALA A 229 -10.68 2.46 40.41
C ALA A 229 -11.52 2.60 39.14
N ASN A 230 -12.70 3.20 39.28
CA ASN A 230 -13.53 3.65 38.18
C ASN A 230 -12.85 4.84 37.50
N ASN A 231 -11.68 4.60 36.89
CA ASN A 231 -11.07 5.52 35.93
C ASN A 231 -11.82 5.36 34.61
N VAL A 232 -13.08 5.81 34.60
CA VAL A 232 -13.96 5.80 33.44
C VAL A 232 -14.12 7.23 32.93
N ASP A 233 -13.00 7.85 32.53
CA ASP A 233 -13.03 8.66 31.31
C ASP A 233 -12.74 7.71 30.14
N LYS A 234 -13.62 6.72 29.97
CA LYS A 234 -13.65 5.92 28.75
C LYS A 234 -14.44 6.76 27.76
N THR A 235 -13.72 7.50 26.92
CA THR A 235 -14.21 7.70 25.55
C THR A 235 -14.67 6.31 25.06
N MET A 236 -15.98 6.11 24.96
CA MET A 236 -16.56 4.85 24.49
C MET A 236 -16.20 4.75 23.02
N PHE A 237 -15.12 4.04 22.74
CA PHE A 237 -14.80 3.60 21.40
C PHE A 237 -15.60 2.33 21.16
N ASP A 238 -16.36 2.29 20.07
CA ASP A 238 -17.09 1.07 19.66
C ASP A 238 -16.12 -0.06 19.28
N ASP A 239 -14.90 0.29 18.86
CA ASP A 239 -13.84 -0.64 18.48
C ASP A 239 -12.59 -0.46 19.38
N PRO A 240 -12.07 -1.52 20.05
CA PRO A 240 -10.86 -1.43 20.85
C PRO A 240 -9.62 -0.96 20.05
N GLU A 241 -9.57 -1.18 18.73
CA GLU A 241 -8.48 -0.70 17.87
C GLU A 241 -8.43 0.84 17.78
N ASP A 242 -9.59 1.52 17.84
CA ASP A 242 -9.70 2.98 17.85
C ASP A 242 -9.07 3.57 19.12
N ALA A 243 -9.32 2.93 20.27
CA ALA A 243 -8.78 3.36 21.55
C ALA A 243 -7.24 3.27 21.58
N VAL A 244 -6.68 2.18 21.03
CA VAL A 244 -5.24 1.96 20.96
C VAL A 244 -4.58 3.02 20.08
N PHE A 245 -5.17 3.33 18.92
CA PHE A 245 -4.65 4.33 18.00
C PHE A 245 -4.67 5.76 18.58
N VAL A 246 -5.80 6.20 19.13
CA VAL A 246 -5.88 7.55 19.74
C VAL A 246 -4.89 7.69 20.89
N ARG A 247 -4.73 6.63 21.70
CA ARG A 247 -3.76 6.61 22.80
C ARG A 247 -2.32 6.65 22.29
N SER A 248 -1.98 5.90 21.25
CA SER A 248 -0.62 5.90 20.72
C SER A 248 -0.26 7.25 20.11
N MET A 249 -1.17 7.88 19.35
CA MET A 249 -0.94 9.18 18.73
C MET A 249 -0.79 10.30 19.78
N LYS A 250 -1.69 10.35 20.78
CA LYS A 250 -1.62 11.33 21.89
C LYS A 250 -0.34 11.20 22.71
N ARG A 251 0.24 9.99 22.77
CA ARG A 251 1.46 9.69 23.54
C ARG A 251 2.74 9.78 22.70
N SER A 252 2.64 9.84 21.37
CA SER A 252 3.79 9.90 20.46
C SER A 252 4.47 11.28 20.42
N ALA A 253 3.84 12.34 20.92
CA ALA A 253 4.49 13.63 21.15
C ALA A 253 5.36 13.51 22.42
N MET A 254 6.60 13.02 22.26
CA MET A 254 7.51 12.83 23.38
C MET A 254 8.15 14.16 23.78
N ALA A 255 7.58 14.79 24.81
CA ALA A 255 8.36 15.67 25.67
C ALA A 255 9.33 14.81 26.48
N ILE A 256 10.62 14.89 26.19
CA ILE A 256 11.66 14.27 27.01
C ILE A 256 12.02 15.28 28.09
N THR A 257 11.69 14.97 29.34
CA THR A 257 12.08 15.75 30.50
C THR A 257 13.32 15.13 31.12
N SER A 258 14.47 15.77 30.96
CA SER A 258 15.69 15.41 31.67
C SER A 258 15.88 16.36 32.85
N LEU A 259 16.20 15.77 34.01
CA LEU A 259 16.59 16.50 35.20
C LEU A 259 18.10 16.60 35.21
N ASN A 260 18.65 17.80 35.37
CA ASN A 260 20.09 17.95 35.55
C ASN A 260 20.46 17.54 36.99
N TRP A 261 20.98 16.32 37.15
CA TRP A 261 21.32 15.76 38.47
C TRP A 261 22.43 16.54 39.19
N ASP A 262 23.26 17.28 38.45
CA ASP A 262 24.32 18.12 39.03
C ASP A 262 23.75 19.35 39.76
N THR A 263 22.48 19.70 39.48
CA THR A 263 21.76 20.78 40.18
C THR A 263 20.96 20.29 41.39
N VAL A 264 20.94 18.98 41.64
CA VAL A 264 20.18 18.39 42.75
C VAL A 264 21.14 18.18 43.93
N PRO A 265 21.00 18.95 45.02
CA PRO A 265 21.92 18.82 46.16
C PRO A 265 21.82 17.43 46.78
N THR A 266 22.98 16.84 47.02
CA THR A 266 23.10 15.53 47.67
C THR A 266 22.67 15.62 49.13
N ARG A 267 22.39 14.46 49.74
CA ARG A 267 21.87 14.40 51.10
C ARG A 267 22.81 15.07 52.11
N GLU A 268 24.12 15.00 51.88
CA GLU A 268 25.15 15.57 52.76
C GLU A 268 25.24 17.10 52.60
N GLU A 269 25.15 17.61 51.38
CA GLU A 269 25.13 19.05 51.07
C GLU A 269 23.91 19.76 51.68
N LYS A 270 22.75 19.09 51.73
CA LYS A 270 21.54 19.59 52.39
C LYS A 270 21.68 19.80 53.91
N TYR A 271 22.62 19.14 54.56
CA TYR A 271 22.89 19.32 55.99
C TYR A 271 23.89 20.44 56.28
N LEU A 272 24.64 20.90 55.26
CA LEU A 272 25.72 21.87 55.41
C LEU A 272 25.34 23.29 54.99
N GLU A 273 24.34 23.47 54.12
CA GLU A 273 23.96 24.78 53.59
C GLU A 273 22.67 25.34 54.20
N GLU A 274 22.81 26.47 54.91
CA GLU A 274 21.70 27.32 55.39
C GLU A 274 21.32 28.44 54.39
N LYS A 275 21.74 28.37 53.11
CA LYS A 275 21.48 29.44 52.13
C LYS A 275 21.07 28.94 50.74
N ASP A 276 19.85 29.34 50.35
CA ASP A 276 19.34 29.53 48.98
C ASP A 276 19.91 28.62 47.87
N THR A 277 19.56 27.34 47.91
CA THR A 277 19.74 26.45 46.76
C THR A 277 18.63 26.74 45.73
N GLY A 278 19.02 27.19 44.53
CA GLY A 278 18.10 27.44 43.43
C GLY A 278 17.30 26.18 43.02
N PRO A 279 16.10 26.32 42.45
CA PRO A 279 15.26 25.18 42.09
C PRO A 279 15.94 24.32 41.02
N ALA A 280 15.85 22.99 41.16
CA ALA A 280 16.43 22.03 40.23
C ALA A 280 16.00 22.35 38.79
N GLN A 281 16.98 22.43 37.88
CA GLN A 281 16.70 22.82 36.50
C GLN A 281 16.22 21.61 35.71
N MET A 282 14.99 21.73 35.21
CA MET A 282 14.32 20.72 34.39
C MET A 282 14.34 21.16 32.93
N LEU A 283 14.98 20.38 32.07
CA LEU A 283 15.01 20.63 30.63
C LEU A 283 13.94 19.77 29.98
N THR A 284 12.92 20.43 29.44
CA THR A 284 11.84 19.76 28.69
C THR A 284 12.09 19.97 27.20
N ILE A 285 12.54 18.92 26.53
CA ILE A 285 12.71 18.93 25.07
C ILE A 285 11.45 18.34 24.46
N THR A 286 10.63 19.19 23.85
CA THR A 286 9.47 18.76 23.08
C THR A 286 9.89 18.43 21.66
N LEU A 287 9.86 17.15 21.30
CA LEU A 287 10.04 16.73 19.91
C LEU A 287 8.70 16.89 19.18
N ARG A 288 8.63 17.83 18.24
CA ARG A 288 7.51 18.00 17.29
C ARG A 288 7.72 17.12 16.07
#